data_AF-A0A847SW52-F1
#
_entry.id   AF-A0A847SW52-F1
#
_cell.length_a   1.000
_cell.length_b   1.000
_cell.length_c   1.000
_cell.angle_alpha   90.00
_cell.angle_beta   90.00
_cell.angle_gamma   90.00
#
_symmetry.space_group_name_H-M   'P 1'
#
loop_
_entity.id
_entity.type
_entity.pdbx_description
1 polymer ?
#
loop_
_entity_poly.entity_id
_entity_poly.type
_entity_poly.pdbx_seq_one_letter_code
_entity_poly.pdbx_strand_id
1 'polypeptide(L)'
;MESKTREEKLCSKWNAVTKIAAMLLIGVFGTLAVSAQTLPPPNPPQTAPVLTTFEREYNYGYQEGEGFASRKDRANYEWFLAKYYEGLNMYPEDADFYQGRIQGLTYGWLENQPERDFSTYNKLLKSLQRNSAEK
;
A
#
# COMPACT_ATOMS: atom_id res chain seq x y z
N MET A 1 49.75 -35.52 39.20
CA MET A 1 50.26 -34.94 37.93
C MET A 1 49.05 -34.44 37.15
N GLU A 2 48.54 -33.21 37.32
CA GLU A 2 49.23 -31.90 37.30
C GLU A 2 50.03 -31.69 36.00
N SER A 3 49.96 -30.59 35.23
CA SER A 3 49.11 -29.37 35.25
C SER A 3 49.17 -28.71 33.83
N LYS A 4 48.61 -27.55 33.46
CA LYS A 4 48.00 -26.40 34.19
C LYS A 4 47.10 -25.58 33.22
N THR A 5 46.18 -24.78 33.75
CA THR A 5 45.25 -23.90 33.00
C THR A 5 45.93 -22.70 32.32
N ARG A 6 45.39 -22.22 31.19
CA ARG A 6 45.41 -20.78 30.80
C ARG A 6 44.08 -20.33 30.20
N GLU A 7 43.37 -19.48 30.93
CA GLU A 7 42.51 -18.46 30.32
C GLU A 7 43.41 -17.37 29.74
N GLU A 8 43.08 -16.80 28.57
CA GLU A 8 43.47 -15.42 28.25
C GLU A 8 42.25 -14.65 27.69
N LYS A 9 41.54 -13.97 28.60
CA LYS A 9 40.49 -12.99 28.27
C LYS A 9 41.16 -11.74 27.68
N LEU A 10 41.11 -11.56 26.37
CA LEU A 10 41.57 -10.33 25.70
C LEU A 10 40.58 -9.16 25.91
N CYS A 11 40.60 -8.62 27.13
CA CYS A 11 39.88 -7.41 27.49
C CYS A 11 40.57 -6.19 26.85
N SER A 12 40.13 -5.79 25.66
CA SER A 12 40.70 -4.66 24.92
C SER A 12 40.43 -3.32 25.63
N LYS A 13 41.42 -2.86 26.41
CA LYS A 13 41.40 -1.56 27.10
C LYS A 13 41.71 -0.43 26.12
N TRP A 14 40.69 0.31 25.70
CA TRP A 14 40.88 1.54 24.93
C TRP A 14 41.40 2.68 25.83
N ASN A 15 42.58 3.22 25.49
CA ASN A 15 43.19 4.32 26.23
C ASN A 15 42.46 5.66 26.00
N ALA A 16 42.37 6.48 27.05
CA ALA A 16 41.61 7.74 27.04
C ALA A 16 42.13 8.78 26.02
N VAL A 17 43.40 8.68 25.62
CA VAL A 17 44.06 9.58 24.65
C VAL A 17 43.34 9.60 23.30
N THR A 18 42.83 8.46 22.82
CA THR A 18 42.17 8.34 21.52
C THR A 18 40.82 9.08 21.46
N LYS A 19 40.17 9.33 22.62
CA LYS A 19 38.88 10.02 22.67
C LYS A 19 38.98 11.54 22.53
N ILE A 20 40.10 12.12 22.96
CA ILE A 20 40.29 13.59 22.98
C ILE A 20 40.59 14.12 21.56
N ALA A 21 41.38 13.38 20.77
CA ALA A 21 41.67 13.75 19.38
C ALA A 21 40.41 13.81 18.49
N ALA A 22 39.41 12.96 18.75
CA ALA A 22 38.15 12.95 17.99
C ALA A 22 37.25 14.15 18.29
N MET A 23 37.29 14.71 19.51
CA MET A 23 36.44 15.86 19.90
C MET A 23 36.95 17.20 19.37
N LEU A 24 38.24 17.34 19.06
CA LEU A 24 38.82 18.61 18.57
C LEU A 24 38.55 18.89 17.08
N LEU A 25 38.16 17.89 16.29
CA LEU A 25 37.82 18.07 14.86
C LEU A 25 36.41 18.63 14.61
N ILE A 26 35.57 18.75 15.64
CA ILE A 26 34.19 19.26 15.54
C ILE A 26 34.14 20.79 15.75
N GLY A 27 35.23 21.41 16.22
CA GLY A 27 35.24 22.79 16.73
C GLY A 27 35.50 23.92 15.72
N VAL A 28 35.74 23.66 14.43
CA VAL A 28 36.27 24.68 13.48
C VAL A 28 35.51 24.77 12.15
N PHE A 29 34.17 24.72 12.19
CA PHE A 29 33.31 25.12 11.05
C PHE A 29 32.12 26.00 11.47
N GLY A 30 32.24 26.70 12.59
CA GLY A 30 31.19 27.53 13.17
C GLY A 30 31.41 29.03 13.03
N THR A 31 31.44 29.58 11.81
CA THR A 31 31.00 30.97 11.50
C THR A 31 30.97 31.24 9.99
N LEU A 32 29.94 31.99 9.54
CA LEU A 32 29.70 32.60 8.21
C LEU A 32 28.67 31.92 7.30
N ALA A 33 27.39 31.93 7.73
CA ALA A 33 26.23 31.87 6.84
C ALA A 33 24.96 32.49 7.47
N VAL A 34 25.08 33.66 8.12
CA VAL A 34 23.91 34.43 8.60
C VAL A 34 23.52 35.45 7.54
N SER A 35 22.92 34.97 6.45
CA SER A 35 22.38 35.82 5.39
C SER A 35 21.24 35.12 4.62
N ALA A 36 20.06 35.72 4.68
CA ALA A 36 18.93 35.52 3.78
C ALA A 36 18.42 34.07 3.56
N GLN A 37 17.76 33.52 4.58
CA GLN A 37 16.66 32.57 4.35
C GLN A 37 15.40 33.07 5.08
N THR A 38 14.77 34.12 4.53
CA THR A 38 13.31 34.20 4.63
C THR A 38 12.78 32.95 3.94
N LEU A 39 12.28 31.98 4.71
CA LEU A 39 11.63 30.80 4.16
C LEU A 39 10.60 31.28 3.12
N PRO A 40 10.54 30.69 1.91
CA PRO A 40 9.39 30.91 1.06
C PRO A 40 8.13 30.58 1.87
N PRO A 41 7.03 31.32 1.71
CA PRO A 41 5.81 31.03 2.46
C PRO A 41 5.50 29.55 2.29
N PRO A 42 5.18 28.82 3.39
CA PRO A 42 4.94 27.40 3.31
C PRO A 42 3.94 27.15 2.20
N ASN A 43 4.30 26.28 1.25
CA ASN A 43 3.40 25.89 0.17
C ASN A 43 2.04 25.59 0.81
N PRO A 44 0.93 26.18 0.30
CA PRO A 44 -0.39 25.91 0.87
C PRO A 44 -0.53 24.39 0.94
N PRO A 45 -1.03 23.84 2.07
CA PRO A 45 -1.05 22.41 2.29
C PRO A 45 -1.68 21.78 1.05
N GLN A 46 -0.90 20.94 0.36
CA GLN A 46 -1.40 20.22 -0.80
C GLN A 46 -2.43 19.25 -0.27
N THR A 47 -3.69 19.69 -0.26
CA THR A 47 -4.83 18.85 0.05
C THR A 47 -4.79 17.73 -0.98
N ALA A 48 -4.39 16.53 -0.53
CA ALA A 48 -4.42 15.36 -1.39
C ALA A 48 -5.83 15.28 -2.00
N PRO A 49 -5.94 15.02 -3.32
CA PRO A 49 -7.23 15.09 -4.01
C PRO A 49 -8.23 14.21 -3.26
N VAL A 50 -9.34 14.82 -2.85
CA VAL A 50 -10.40 14.12 -2.12
C VAL A 50 -11.04 13.14 -3.08
N LEU A 51 -10.65 11.86 -2.97
CA LEU A 51 -11.18 10.80 -3.82
C LEU A 51 -12.71 10.76 -3.74
N THR A 52 -13.33 10.74 -4.91
CA THR A 52 -14.74 10.42 -5.07
C THR A 52 -15.06 9.05 -4.47
N THR A 53 -16.34 8.78 -4.20
CA THR A 53 -16.76 7.45 -3.73
C THR A 53 -16.33 6.36 -4.73
N PHE A 54 -16.54 6.59 -6.03
CA PHE A 54 -16.09 5.67 -7.07
C PHE A 54 -14.58 5.36 -6.99
N GLU A 55 -13.71 6.38 -6.98
CA GLU A 55 -12.25 6.19 -6.94
C GLU A 55 -11.78 5.48 -5.66
N ARG A 56 -12.39 5.82 -4.52
CA ARG A 56 -12.09 5.19 -3.22
C ARG A 56 -12.39 3.70 -3.24
N GLU A 57 -13.58 3.33 -3.72
CA GLU A 57 -14.03 1.95 -3.76
C GLU A 57 -13.40 1.15 -4.91
N TYR A 58 -13.02 1.80 -6.01
CA TYR A 58 -12.17 1.21 -7.04
C TYR A 58 -10.82 0.81 -6.47
N ASN A 59 -10.16 1.71 -5.73
CA ASN A 59 -8.86 1.43 -5.12
C ASN A 59 -8.94 0.30 -4.08
N TYR A 60 -9.99 0.26 -3.26
CA TYR A 60 -10.22 -0.84 -2.32
C TYR A 60 -10.48 -2.16 -3.06
N GLY A 61 -11.40 -2.16 -4.03
CA GLY A 61 -11.72 -3.34 -4.83
C GLY A 61 -10.49 -3.90 -5.54
N TYR A 62 -9.62 -3.04 -6.07
CA TYR A 62 -8.36 -3.45 -6.70
C TYR A 62 -7.47 -4.24 -5.72
N GLN A 63 -7.30 -3.75 -4.49
CA GLN A 63 -6.53 -4.44 -3.44
C GLN A 63 -7.16 -5.79 -3.04
N GLU A 64 -8.50 -5.88 -2.98
CA GLU A 64 -9.19 -7.15 -2.80
C GLU A 64 -8.91 -8.13 -3.95
N GLY A 65 -9.02 -7.65 -5.20
CA GLY A 65 -8.81 -8.44 -6.41
C GLY A 65 -7.39 -9.00 -6.50
N GLU A 66 -6.39 -8.17 -6.24
CA GLU A 66 -4.98 -8.57 -6.12
C GLU A 66 -4.79 -9.60 -4.99
N GLY A 67 -5.45 -9.38 -3.85
CA GLY A 67 -5.47 -10.30 -2.73
C GLY A 67 -6.04 -11.67 -3.08
N PHE A 68 -7.15 -11.73 -3.83
CA PHE A 68 -7.70 -13.00 -4.32
C PHE A 68 -6.77 -13.65 -5.37
N ALA A 69 -6.24 -12.88 -6.31
CA ALA A 69 -5.37 -13.38 -7.37
C ALA A 69 -4.07 -14.00 -6.83
N SER A 70 -3.39 -13.31 -5.90
CA SER A 70 -2.17 -13.81 -5.26
C SER A 70 -2.39 -15.12 -4.49
N ARG A 71 -3.58 -15.31 -3.89
CA ARG A 71 -4.00 -16.57 -3.24
C ARG A 71 -4.57 -17.62 -4.21
N LYS A 72 -4.72 -17.29 -5.50
CA LYS A 72 -5.42 -18.11 -6.53
C LYS A 72 -6.87 -18.45 -6.16
N ASP A 73 -7.49 -17.55 -5.39
CA ASP A 73 -8.77 -17.73 -4.71
C ASP A 73 -9.94 -17.30 -5.61
N ARG A 74 -10.13 -18.03 -6.71
CA ARG A 74 -11.18 -17.73 -7.71
C ARG A 74 -12.58 -17.79 -7.11
N ALA A 75 -12.82 -18.73 -6.18
CA ALA A 75 -14.14 -18.92 -5.58
C ALA A 75 -14.61 -17.67 -4.81
N ASN A 76 -13.75 -17.06 -3.98
CA ASN A 76 -14.11 -15.85 -3.27
C ASN A 76 -14.16 -14.63 -4.21
N TYR A 77 -13.26 -14.51 -5.20
CA TYR A 77 -13.38 -13.45 -6.23
C TYR A 77 -14.75 -13.48 -6.91
N GLU A 78 -15.21 -14.64 -7.38
CA GLU A 78 -16.51 -14.77 -8.07
C GLU A 78 -17.69 -14.52 -7.11
N TRP A 79 -17.59 -14.94 -5.84
CA TRP A 79 -18.61 -14.67 -4.82
C TRP A 79 -18.72 -13.19 -4.47
N PHE A 80 -17.60 -12.49 -4.21
CA PHE A 80 -17.60 -11.07 -3.90
C PHE A 80 -18.09 -10.24 -5.08
N LEU A 81 -17.69 -10.59 -6.31
CA LEU A 81 -18.19 -9.94 -7.51
C LEU A 81 -19.71 -10.08 -7.60
N ALA A 82 -20.27 -11.28 -7.41
CA ALA A 82 -21.71 -11.50 -7.36
C ALA A 82 -22.40 -10.65 -6.26
N LYS A 83 -21.80 -10.53 -5.07
CA LYS A 83 -22.39 -9.77 -3.96
C LYS A 83 -22.36 -8.26 -4.15
N TYR A 84 -21.30 -7.68 -4.71
CA TYR A 84 -21.32 -6.25 -5.06
C TYR A 84 -22.33 -5.94 -6.17
N TYR A 85 -22.52 -6.87 -7.12
CA TYR A 85 -23.54 -6.74 -8.16
C TYR A 85 -24.98 -6.94 -7.64
N GLU A 86 -25.22 -7.81 -6.64
CA GLU A 86 -26.50 -7.88 -5.94
C GLU A 86 -26.80 -6.56 -5.21
N GLY A 87 -25.81 -5.99 -4.51
CA GLY A 87 -25.92 -4.70 -3.83
C GLY A 87 -26.28 -3.56 -4.78
N LEU A 88 -25.63 -3.46 -5.94
CA LEU A 88 -25.94 -2.47 -6.98
C LEU A 88 -27.41 -2.49 -7.46
N ASN A 89 -28.04 -3.67 -7.48
CA ASN A 89 -29.44 -3.83 -7.90
C ASN A 89 -30.45 -3.65 -6.74
N MET A 90 -29.98 -3.76 -5.49
CA MET A 90 -30.79 -3.54 -4.29
C MET A 90 -30.79 -2.08 -3.84
N TYR A 91 -29.65 -1.39 -4.02
CA TYR A 91 -29.39 -0.02 -3.58
C TYR A 91 -28.84 0.82 -4.75
N PRO A 92 -29.65 1.12 -5.78
CA PRO A 92 -29.22 1.91 -6.95
C PRO A 92 -28.78 3.34 -6.60
N GLU A 93 -29.17 3.87 -5.45
CA GLU A 93 -28.68 5.14 -4.89
C GLU A 93 -27.18 5.12 -4.57
N ASP A 94 -26.63 3.96 -4.23
CA ASP A 94 -25.21 3.74 -3.93
C ASP A 94 -24.42 3.24 -5.16
N ALA A 95 -24.89 3.54 -6.38
CA ALA A 95 -24.32 3.00 -7.61
C ALA A 95 -22.80 3.24 -7.75
N ASP A 96 -22.31 4.44 -7.41
CA ASP A 96 -20.87 4.77 -7.47
C ASP A 96 -20.02 3.87 -6.56
N PHE A 97 -20.53 3.52 -5.38
CA PHE A 97 -19.85 2.63 -4.42
C PHE A 97 -19.71 1.22 -5.01
N TYR A 98 -20.83 0.63 -5.45
CA TYR A 98 -20.82 -0.74 -5.96
C TYR A 98 -20.11 -0.84 -7.32
N GLN A 99 -20.29 0.13 -8.23
CA GLN A 99 -19.56 0.16 -9.50
C GLN A 99 -18.05 0.32 -9.30
N GLY A 100 -17.62 1.16 -8.35
CA GLY A 100 -16.23 1.27 -7.94
C GLY A 100 -15.68 -0.09 -7.49
N ARG A 101 -16.33 -0.74 -6.51
CA ARG A 101 -15.95 -2.08 -6.04
C ARG A 101 -15.86 -3.11 -7.15
N ILE A 102 -16.89 -3.21 -7.97
CA ILE A 102 -17.00 -4.19 -9.07
C ILE A 102 -15.85 -4.04 -10.05
N GLN A 103 -15.58 -2.80 -10.49
CA GLN A 103 -14.51 -2.53 -11.45
C GLN A 103 -13.15 -2.78 -10.80
N GLY A 104 -12.88 -2.21 -9.62
CA GLY A 104 -11.65 -2.43 -8.88
C GLY A 104 -11.33 -3.92 -8.68
N LEU A 105 -12.28 -4.68 -8.13
CA LEU A 105 -12.16 -6.13 -7.90
C LEU A 105 -11.82 -6.89 -9.18
N THR A 106 -12.46 -6.52 -10.28
CA THR A 106 -12.23 -7.14 -11.60
C THR A 106 -10.83 -6.80 -12.13
N TYR A 107 -10.40 -5.54 -12.10
CA TYR A 107 -9.06 -5.15 -12.57
C TYR A 107 -7.95 -5.74 -11.70
N GLY A 108 -8.06 -5.62 -10.37
CA GLY A 108 -7.08 -6.17 -9.43
C GLY A 108 -6.92 -7.68 -9.55
N TRP A 109 -8.02 -8.42 -9.81
CA TRP A 109 -7.93 -9.84 -10.12
C TRP A 109 -7.20 -10.09 -11.44
N LEU A 110 -7.63 -9.43 -12.52
CA LEU A 110 -7.19 -9.73 -13.89
C LEU A 110 -5.76 -9.31 -14.20
N GLU A 111 -5.28 -8.19 -13.65
CA GLU A 111 -3.89 -7.76 -13.86
C GLU A 111 -2.88 -8.67 -13.15
N ASN A 112 -3.34 -9.43 -12.15
CA ASN A 112 -2.55 -10.37 -11.37
C ASN A 112 -2.78 -11.85 -11.77
N GLN A 113 -3.54 -12.13 -12.83
CA GLN A 113 -3.61 -13.45 -13.46
C GLN A 113 -2.56 -13.60 -14.57
N PRO A 114 -2.02 -14.81 -14.81
CA PRO A 114 -1.15 -15.07 -15.96
C PRO A 114 -1.86 -14.90 -17.31
N GLU A 115 -3.19 -15.10 -17.33
CA GLU A 115 -4.06 -14.86 -18.49
C GLU A 115 -5.32 -14.12 -18.05
N ARG A 116 -5.73 -13.08 -18.81
CA ARG A 116 -6.85 -12.20 -18.47
C ARG A 116 -8.20 -12.81 -18.86
N ASP A 117 -8.83 -13.56 -17.95
CA ASP A 117 -10.16 -14.17 -18.12
C ASP A 117 -11.32 -13.27 -17.66
N PHE A 118 -11.86 -12.44 -18.57
CA PHE A 118 -13.06 -11.63 -18.32
C PHE A 118 -14.38 -12.43 -18.33
N SER A 119 -14.37 -13.76 -18.49
CA SER A 119 -15.60 -14.52 -18.75
C SER A 119 -16.61 -14.48 -17.60
N THR A 120 -16.16 -14.54 -16.34
CA THR A 120 -17.05 -14.44 -15.17
C THR A 120 -17.73 -13.08 -15.08
N TYR A 121 -16.95 -11.99 -15.19
CA TYR A 121 -17.46 -10.62 -15.22
C TYR A 121 -18.53 -10.44 -16.32
N ASN A 122 -18.22 -10.89 -17.54
CA ASN A 122 -19.14 -10.79 -18.68
C ASN A 122 -20.40 -11.66 -18.53
N LYS A 123 -20.32 -12.84 -17.90
CA LYS A 123 -21.49 -13.70 -17.61
C LYS A 123 -22.43 -13.05 -16.61
N LEU A 124 -21.88 -12.38 -15.60
CA LEU A 124 -22.63 -11.69 -14.56
C LEU A 124 -23.34 -10.45 -15.12
N LEU A 125 -22.61 -9.61 -15.87
CA LEU A 125 -23.16 -8.44 -16.57
C LEU A 125 -24.34 -8.81 -17.49
N LYS A 126 -24.20 -9.86 -18.31
CA LYS A 126 -25.26 -10.39 -19.19
C LYS A 126 -26.47 -10.96 -18.43
N SER A 127 -26.27 -11.43 -17.20
CA SER A 127 -27.39 -11.95 -16.39
C SER A 127 -28.19 -10.82 -15.77
N LEU A 128 -27.53 -9.73 -15.39
CA LEU A 128 -28.20 -8.52 -14.90
C LEU A 128 -28.95 -7.79 -16.01
N GLN A 129 -28.37 -7.65 -17.21
CA GLN A 129 -29.04 -7.04 -18.36
C GLN A 129 -30.36 -7.74 -18.74
N ARG A 130 -30.45 -9.06 -18.54
CA ARG A 130 -31.70 -9.81 -18.70
C ARG A 130 -32.68 -9.48 -17.57
N ASN A 131 -32.25 -9.62 -16.31
CA ASN A 131 -33.08 -9.32 -15.14
C ASN A 131 -33.60 -7.86 -15.10
N SER A 132 -32.90 -6.91 -15.72
CA SER A 132 -33.36 -5.51 -15.84
C SER A 132 -34.35 -5.29 -16.99
N ALA A 133 -34.39 -6.16 -17.99
CA ALA A 133 -35.32 -6.08 -19.12
C ALA A 133 -36.65 -6.81 -18.85
N GLU A 134 -36.74 -7.55 -17.73
CA GLU A 134 -37.92 -8.31 -17.28
C GLU A 134 -38.68 -7.58 -16.13
N LYS A 135 -38.24 -6.37 -15.75
CA LYS A 135 -38.90 -5.49 -14.76
C LYS A 135 -39.62 -4.32 -15.46
#